data_AF-A0A7V8XU34-F1
#
_entry.id   AF-A0A7V8XU34-F1
#
_cell.length_a   1.000
_cell.length_b   1.000
_cell.length_c   1.000
_cell.angle_alpha   90.00
_cell.angle_beta   90.00
_cell.angle_gamma   90.00
#
_symmetry.space_group_name_H-M   'P 1'
#
loop_
_entity.id
_entity.type
_entity.pdbx_description
1 polymer ?
#
loop_
_entity_poly.entity_id
_entity_poly.type
_entity_poly.pdbx_seq_one_letter_code
_entity_poly.pdbx_strand_id
1 'polypeptide(L)'
;MGDAGEGLVDADARIQERMEELEAERRRRSNGVPRIDPEKARQVESLKLARLNLERQGEASPHPVRQQQITLAIAEIDKRLAAL
;
A
#
# COMPACT_ATOMS: atom_id res chain seq x y z
N MET A 1 -8.47 17.71 57.64
CA MET A 1 -9.23 18.04 56.42
C MET A 1 -8.21 18.22 55.32
N GLY A 2 -7.82 17.11 54.69
CA GLY A 2 -6.85 17.07 53.60
C GLY A 2 -7.57 16.61 52.35
N ASP A 3 -7.77 17.59 51.48
CA ASP A 3 -7.93 17.53 50.04
C ASP A 3 -8.30 16.18 49.38
N ALA A 4 -9.59 16.00 49.08
CA ALA A 4 -10.08 14.94 48.20
C ALA A 4 -10.10 15.37 46.72
N GLY A 5 -9.64 16.59 46.41
CA GLY A 5 -9.65 17.19 45.06
C GLY A 5 -8.30 17.10 44.34
N GLU A 6 -7.17 17.19 45.04
CA GLU A 6 -5.83 17.15 44.45
C GLU A 6 -5.57 15.87 43.61
N GLY A 7 -6.02 14.71 44.10
CA GLY A 7 -5.83 13.44 43.37
C GLY A 7 -6.71 13.26 42.12
N LEU A 8 -7.83 13.98 42.01
CA LEU A 8 -8.70 13.95 40.83
C LEU A 8 -8.15 14.84 39.72
N VAL A 9 -7.59 15.99 40.09
CA VAL A 9 -6.91 16.91 39.15
C VAL A 9 -5.69 16.22 38.52
N ASP A 10 -4.93 15.44 39.31
CA ASP A 10 -3.81 14.63 38.80
C ASP A 10 -4.25 13.46 37.91
N ALA A 11 -5.42 12.87 38.18
CA ALA A 11 -5.97 11.79 37.37
C ALA A 11 -6.46 12.28 36.00
N ASP A 12 -7.16 13.42 35.98
CA ASP A 12 -7.64 14.05 34.74
C ASP A 12 -6.47 14.57 33.90
N ALA A 13 -5.45 15.16 34.52
CA ALA A 13 -4.21 15.58 33.84
C ALA A 13 -3.50 14.37 33.19
N ARG A 14 -3.37 13.26 33.92
CA ARG A 14 -2.77 12.02 33.39
C ARG A 14 -3.59 11.41 32.26
N ILE A 15 -4.91 11.51 32.30
CA ILE A 15 -5.78 11.05 31.20
C ILE A 15 -5.59 11.93 29.96
N GLN A 16 -5.49 13.26 30.13
CA GLN A 16 -5.25 14.17 29.01
C GLN A 16 -3.89 13.92 28.36
N GLU A 17 -2.82 13.78 29.14
CA GLU A 17 -1.49 13.43 28.62
C GLU A 17 -1.52 12.11 27.81
N ARG A 18 -2.22 11.09 28.30
CA ARG A 18 -2.38 9.82 27.57
C ARG A 18 -3.17 9.97 26.28
N MET A 19 -4.19 10.82 26.26
CA MET A 19 -4.95 11.10 25.05
C MET A 19 -4.11 11.85 24.02
N GLU A 20 -3.31 12.82 24.45
CA GLU A 20 -2.37 13.55 23.60
C GLU A 20 -1.27 12.65 23.04
N GLU A 21 -0.72 11.73 23.84
CA GLU A 21 0.23 10.70 23.38
C GLU A 21 -0.40 9.81 22.29
N LEU A 22 -1.62 9.32 22.51
CA LEU A 22 -2.33 8.49 21.54
C LEU A 22 -2.67 9.24 20.25
N GLU A 23 -3.03 10.52 20.35
CA GLU A 23 -3.25 11.37 19.18
C GLU A 23 -1.95 11.66 18.41
N ALA A 24 -0.85 11.92 19.11
CA ALA A 24 0.45 12.10 18.51
C ALA A 24 0.92 10.83 17.79
N GLU A 25 0.71 9.65 18.38
CA GLU A 25 0.96 8.37 17.72
C GLU A 25 0.09 8.18 16.48
N ARG A 26 -1.21 8.49 16.56
CA ARG A 26 -2.13 8.42 15.40
C ARG A 26 -1.67 9.34 14.26
N ARG A 27 -1.30 10.58 14.57
CA ARG A 27 -0.77 11.56 13.60
C ARG A 27 0.55 11.08 12.98
N ARG A 28 1.45 10.49 13.76
CA ARG A 28 2.71 9.91 13.25
C ARG A 28 2.44 8.75 12.29
N ARG A 29 1.49 7.86 12.61
CA ARG A 29 1.10 6.75 11.73
C ARG A 29 0.43 7.25 10.44
N SER A 30 -0.40 8.30 10.50
CA SER A 30 -1.05 8.85 9.32
C SER A 30 -0.11 9.64 8.41
N ASN A 31 0.94 10.25 8.97
CA ASN A 31 1.84 11.13 8.22
C ASN A 31 3.03 10.41 7.56
N GLY A 32 3.27 9.12 7.89
CA GLY A 32 4.46 8.38 7.46
C GLY A 32 4.29 7.47 6.24
N VAL A 33 3.06 7.13 5.84
CA VAL A 33 2.82 6.27 4.68
C VAL A 33 2.56 7.18 3.47
N PRO A 34 3.40 7.12 2.41
CA PRO A 34 3.10 7.81 1.17
C PRO A 34 1.71 7.38 0.72
N ARG A 35 0.81 8.35 0.54
CA ARG A 35 -0.54 8.09 0.07
C ARG A 35 -0.45 7.69 -1.41
N ILE A 36 -0.16 6.42 -1.67
CA ILE A 36 -0.14 5.85 -3.01
C ILE A 36 -1.54 6.05 -3.59
N ASP A 37 -1.60 6.64 -4.79
CA ASP A 37 -2.85 6.74 -5.54
C ASP A 37 -3.39 5.31 -5.76
N PRO A 38 -4.57 4.97 -5.20
CA PRO A 38 -5.09 3.61 -5.27
C PRO A 38 -5.33 3.17 -6.71
N GLU A 39 -5.61 4.09 -7.64
CA GLU A 39 -5.75 3.72 -9.05
C GLU A 39 -4.41 3.36 -9.68
N LYS A 40 -3.34 4.08 -9.33
CA LYS A 40 -1.98 3.72 -9.79
C LYS A 40 -1.55 2.36 -9.24
N ALA A 41 -1.84 2.09 -7.97
CA ALA A 41 -1.57 0.78 -7.37
C ALA A 41 -2.33 -0.34 -8.11
N ARG A 42 -3.65 -0.15 -8.34
CA ARG A 42 -4.48 -1.07 -9.11
C ARG A 42 -3.97 -1.30 -10.53
N GLN A 43 -3.53 -0.25 -11.20
CA GLN A 43 -2.99 -0.33 -12.56
C GLN A 43 -1.72 -1.17 -12.60
N VAL A 44 -0.78 -0.94 -11.67
CA VAL A 44 0.47 -1.71 -11.59
C VAL A 44 0.19 -3.19 -11.30
N GLU A 45 -0.71 -3.49 -10.36
CA GLU A 45 -1.10 -4.88 -10.05
C GLU A 45 -1.76 -5.57 -11.25
N SER A 46 -2.65 -4.86 -11.95
CA SER A 46 -3.32 -5.38 -13.16
C SER A 46 -2.30 -5.73 -14.26
N LEU A 47 -1.31 -4.86 -14.48
CA LEU A 47 -0.24 -5.11 -15.46
C LEU A 47 0.64 -6.30 -15.05
N LYS A 48 1.00 -6.43 -13.77
CA LYS A 48 1.75 -7.59 -13.26
C LYS A 48 0.98 -8.90 -13.45
N LEU A 49 -0.32 -8.90 -13.16
CA LEU A 49 -1.18 -10.08 -13.39
C LEU A 49 -1.29 -10.43 -14.88
N ALA A 50 -1.45 -9.43 -15.75
CA ALA A 50 -1.48 -9.64 -17.20
C ALA A 50 -0.17 -10.25 -17.72
N ARG A 51 0.97 -9.74 -17.24
CA ARG A 51 2.30 -10.27 -17.57
C ARG A 51 2.44 -11.74 -17.19
N LEU A 52 2.12 -12.09 -15.94
CA LEU A 52 2.17 -13.47 -15.43
C LEU A 52 1.26 -14.42 -16.24
N ASN A 53 0.07 -13.96 -16.58
CA ASN A 53 -0.86 -14.74 -17.40
C ASN A 53 -0.33 -15.00 -18.81
N LEU A 54 0.33 -14.01 -19.42
CA LEU A 54 0.96 -14.17 -20.73
C LEU A 54 2.17 -15.10 -20.68
N GLU A 55 3.00 -15.03 -19.63
CA GLU A 55 4.11 -15.97 -19.42
C GLU A 55 3.61 -17.42 -19.39
N ARG A 56 2.58 -17.70 -18.57
CA ARG A 56 1.97 -19.04 -18.50
C ARG A 56 1.39 -19.50 -19.84
N GLN A 57 0.75 -18.59 -20.58
CA GLN A 57 0.26 -18.90 -21.93
C GLN A 57 1.39 -19.21 -22.90
N GLY A 58 2.54 -18.52 -22.78
CA GLY A 58 3.72 -18.74 -23.60
C GLY A 58 4.30 -20.13 -23.37
N GLU A 59 4.46 -20.51 -22.10
CA GLU A 59 4.93 -21.85 -21.69
C GLU A 59 4.02 -22.96 -22.21
N ALA A 60 2.69 -22.75 -22.18
CA ALA A 60 1.71 -23.72 -22.64
C ALA A 60 1.49 -23.74 -24.17
N SER A 61 1.99 -22.75 -24.92
CA SER A 61 1.71 -22.62 -26.35
C SER A 61 2.72 -23.39 -27.19
N PRO A 62 2.30 -24.35 -28.04
CA PRO A 62 3.20 -25.06 -28.95
C PRO A 62 3.44 -24.30 -30.27
N HIS A 63 2.68 -23.25 -30.57
CA HIS A 63 2.70 -22.58 -31.86
C HIS A 63 3.73 -21.43 -31.88
N PRO A 64 4.76 -21.46 -32.76
CA PRO A 64 5.89 -20.51 -32.70
C PRO A 64 5.46 -19.05 -32.91
N VAL A 65 4.52 -18.78 -33.82
CA VAL A 65 3.99 -17.41 -34.02
C VAL A 65 3.26 -16.92 -32.77
N ARG A 66 2.56 -17.81 -32.05
CA ARG A 66 1.83 -17.42 -30.84
C ARG A 66 2.80 -17.09 -29.71
N GLN A 67 3.88 -17.87 -29.57
CA GLN A 67 4.97 -17.57 -28.64
C GLN A 67 5.62 -16.21 -28.92
N GLN A 68 5.87 -15.90 -30.20
CA GLN A 68 6.41 -14.59 -30.60
C GLN A 68 5.45 -13.44 -30.24
N GLN A 69 4.16 -13.58 -30.53
CA GLN A 69 3.15 -12.58 -30.17
C GLN A 69 3.09 -12.37 -28.65
N ILE A 70 3.12 -13.45 -27.86
CA ILE A 70 3.13 -13.39 -26.40
C ILE A 70 4.38 -12.66 -25.90
N THR A 71 5.55 -12.98 -26.47
CA THR A 71 6.82 -12.32 -26.12
C THR A 71 6.76 -10.81 -26.36
N LEU A 72 6.23 -10.39 -27.52
CA LEU A 72 6.04 -8.97 -27.84
C LEU A 72 5.06 -8.29 -26.89
N ALA A 73 3.96 -8.97 -26.52
CA ALA A 73 2.98 -8.44 -25.58
C ALA A 73 3.54 -8.29 -24.16
N ILE A 74 4.37 -9.22 -23.69
CA ILE A 74 5.09 -9.11 -22.41
C ILE A 74 6.03 -7.90 -22.45
N ALA A 75 6.82 -7.74 -23.51
CA ALA A 75 7.74 -6.61 -23.65
C ALA A 75 7.01 -5.26 -23.64
N GLU A 76 5.81 -5.19 -24.20
CA GLU A 76 4.96 -3.99 -24.14
C GLU A 76 4.45 -3.70 -22.72
N ILE A 77 4.06 -4.74 -21.96
CA ILE A 77 3.68 -4.58 -20.56
C ILE A 77 4.87 -4.09 -19.72
N ASP A 78 6.05 -4.65 -19.94
CA ASP A 78 7.27 -4.23 -19.22
C ASP A 78 7.59 -2.76 -19.49
N LYS A 79 7.43 -2.27 -20.72
CA LYS A 79 7.58 -0.84 -21.05
C LYS A 79 6.58 0.04 -20.29
N ARG A 80 5.31 -0.38 -20.21
CA ARG A 80 4.28 0.36 -19.48
C ARG A 80 4.55 0.40 -17.99
N LEU A 81 4.99 -0.71 -17.41
CA LEU A 81 5.39 -0.78 -16.00
C LEU A 81 6.58 0.13 -15.69
N ALA A 82 7.55 0.24 -16.61
CA ALA A 82 8.70 1.13 -16.45
C ALA A 82 8.35 2.63 -16.60
N ALA A 83 7.21 2.95 -17.21
CA ALA A 83 6.76 4.32 -17.46
C ALA A 83 5.77 4.88 -16.41
N LEU A 84 5.37 4.06 -15.43
CA LEU A 84 4.47 4.43 -14.33
C LEU A 84 5.25 4.86 -13.08
#